data_AF-A0A914SAU5-F1
#
_entry.id   AF-A0A914SAU5-F1
#
_cell.length_a   1.000
_cell.length_b   1.000
_cell.length_c   1.000
_cell.angle_alpha   90.00
_cell.angle_beta   90.00
_cell.angle_gamma   90.00
#
_symmetry.space_group_name_H-M   'P 1'
#
loop_
_entity.id
_entity.type
_entity.pdbx_description
1 polymer ?
#
loop_
_entity_poly.entity_id
_entity_poly.type
_entity_poly.pdbx_seq_one_letter_code
_entity_poly.pdbx_strand_id
1 'polypeptide(L)'
;MEVKCSNIFDCSKEYESIETGQHFTWDNSNMEDNKPKNRYANVVAYDHSRVVLNTIDGIPNSDYINANYIDGYEKVTLLDTLELAHYTIRTMRLQHRGNTEVRDVRHLQYTAWPDHGVPDHPTPFLMFLKRVKTLNQPGAGPIISHCSAGIGRTGAFIVIDCMLERLRYENTVDIYGCVTALRSQRSYMVQVYFYAIRRSKKIALTSCF
;
A
#
# COMPACT_ATOMS: atom_id res chain seq x y z
N MET A 1 23.24 -9.63 -0.36
CA MET A 1 22.58 -10.94 -0.55
C MET A 1 21.65 -10.78 -1.72
N GLU A 2 21.96 -11.37 -2.88
CA GLU A 2 21.06 -11.33 -4.05
C GLU A 2 19.95 -12.37 -3.84
N VAL A 3 18.71 -11.92 -3.72
CA VAL A 3 17.55 -12.82 -3.75
C VAL A 3 17.31 -13.22 -5.21
N LYS A 4 17.72 -14.44 -5.57
CA LYS A 4 17.36 -15.07 -6.85
C LYS A 4 16.20 -16.03 -6.59
N CYS A 5 14.96 -15.53 -6.64
CA CYS A 5 13.79 -16.42 -6.67
C CYS A 5 13.62 -16.98 -8.09
N SER A 6 14.02 -18.24 -8.26
CA SER A 6 13.84 -19.02 -9.50
C SER A 6 12.38 -19.36 -9.80
N ASN A 7 11.53 -19.44 -8.77
CA ASN A 7 10.08 -19.68 -8.89
C ASN A 7 9.36 -19.36 -7.57
N ILE A 8 8.01 -19.35 -7.60
CA ILE A 8 7.14 -18.97 -6.47
C ILE A 8 7.27 -19.94 -5.27
N PHE A 9 7.60 -21.20 -5.52
CA PHE A 9 7.71 -22.24 -4.49
C PHE A 9 8.90 -22.01 -3.56
N ASP A 10 10.03 -21.57 -4.12
CA ASP A 10 11.24 -21.27 -3.35
C ASP A 10 11.03 -20.05 -2.43
N CYS A 11 10.36 -19.02 -2.95
CA CYS A 11 10.00 -17.81 -2.19
C CYS A 11 9.03 -18.10 -1.01
N SER A 12 8.12 -19.09 -1.12
CA SER A 12 7.21 -19.47 -0.02
C SER A 12 7.95 -20.14 1.14
N LYS A 13 8.89 -21.05 0.83
CA LYS A 13 9.71 -21.73 1.84
C LYS A 13 10.64 -20.77 2.56
N GLU A 14 11.24 -19.83 1.83
CA GLU A 14 12.07 -18.78 2.41
C GLU A 14 11.24 -17.89 3.35
N TYR A 15 10.04 -17.48 2.93
CA TYR A 15 9.12 -16.71 3.77
C TYR A 15 8.69 -17.46 5.04
N GLU A 16 8.32 -18.73 4.93
CA GLU A 16 7.94 -19.58 6.07
C GLU A 16 9.10 -19.83 7.04
N SER A 17 10.36 -19.72 6.58
CA SER A 17 11.55 -19.86 7.42
C SER A 17 11.90 -18.62 8.24
N ILE A 18 11.23 -17.48 7.98
CA ILE A 18 11.43 -16.25 8.75
C ILE A 18 10.88 -16.48 10.15
N GLU A 19 11.77 -16.51 11.15
CA GLU A 19 11.37 -16.63 12.55
C GLU A 19 10.47 -15.44 12.94
N THR A 20 9.19 -15.72 13.21
CA THR A 20 8.23 -14.73 13.72
C THR A 20 8.43 -14.44 15.23
N GLY A 21 9.61 -14.78 15.77
CA GLY A 21 9.79 -15.24 17.14
C GLY A 21 10.44 -14.28 18.12
N GLN A 22 10.45 -12.97 17.86
CA GLN A 22 10.74 -12.00 18.92
C GLN A 22 9.45 -11.28 19.33
N HIS A 23 8.96 -11.61 20.53
CA HIS A 23 7.88 -10.87 21.18
C HIS A 23 8.43 -9.53 21.67
N PHE A 24 8.47 -8.55 20.79
CA PHE A 24 8.82 -7.18 21.14
C PHE A 24 7.70 -6.51 21.92
N THR A 25 8.03 -5.54 22.78
CA THR A 25 7.02 -4.72 23.46
C THR A 25 6.41 -3.69 22.51
N TRP A 26 5.19 -3.27 22.81
CA TRP A 26 4.45 -2.23 22.08
C TRP A 26 3.64 -1.36 23.05
N ASP A 27 4.20 -1.10 24.23
CA ASP A 27 3.50 -0.47 25.36
C ASP A 27 3.03 0.94 24.99
N ASN A 28 3.84 1.70 24.25
CA ASN A 28 3.46 3.03 23.77
C ASN A 28 2.25 2.98 22.84
N SER A 29 2.16 1.95 21.99
CA SER A 29 1.02 1.73 21.09
C SER A 29 -0.26 1.40 21.85
N ASN A 30 -0.16 0.86 23.06
CA ASN A 30 -1.28 0.42 23.89
C ASN A 30 -1.75 1.45 24.93
N MET A 31 -1.09 2.60 25.06
CA MET A 31 -1.56 3.67 25.95
C MET A 31 -2.93 4.18 25.52
N GLU A 32 -3.81 4.49 26.46
CA GLU A 32 -5.19 4.96 26.18
C GLU A 32 -5.21 6.17 25.23
N ASP A 33 -4.29 7.12 25.42
CA ASP A 33 -4.17 8.31 24.55
C ASP A 33 -3.66 8.00 23.14
N ASN A 34 -3.00 6.85 22.95
CA ASN A 34 -2.35 6.45 21.69
C ASN A 34 -3.16 5.43 20.90
N LYS A 35 -4.04 4.66 21.53
CA LYS A 35 -4.94 3.71 20.84
C LYS A 35 -5.70 4.34 19.66
N PRO A 36 -6.28 5.55 19.77
CA PRO A 36 -6.96 6.20 18.64
C PRO A 36 -6.01 6.62 17.51
N LYS A 37 -4.70 6.74 17.78
CA LYS A 37 -3.66 7.06 16.79
C LYS A 37 -3.25 5.84 15.96
N ASN A 38 -3.69 4.64 16.34
CA ASN A 38 -3.52 3.41 15.58
C ASN A 38 -4.70 3.19 14.64
N ARG A 39 -4.44 3.17 13.33
CA ARG A 39 -5.47 2.90 12.32
C ARG A 39 -6.09 1.51 12.44
N TYR A 40 -5.31 0.51 12.88
CA TYR A 40 -5.77 -0.84 13.18
C TYR A 40 -5.25 -1.24 14.55
N ALA A 41 -6.12 -1.72 15.44
CA ALA A 41 -5.73 -2.10 16.80
C ALA A 41 -4.72 -3.26 16.84
N ASN A 42 -4.73 -4.12 15.82
CA ASN A 42 -3.79 -5.24 15.66
C ASN A 42 -2.54 -4.88 14.85
N VAL A 43 -2.35 -3.61 14.45
CA VAL A 43 -1.15 -3.12 13.77
C VAL A 43 -0.53 -2.03 14.64
N VAL A 44 0.48 -2.41 15.41
CA VAL A 44 1.11 -1.58 16.44
C VAL A 44 2.56 -1.27 16.08
N ALA A 45 3.10 -0.19 16.65
CA ALA A 45 4.51 0.11 16.57
C ALA A 45 5.28 -0.53 17.74
N TYR A 46 6.35 -1.28 17.44
CA TYR A 46 7.21 -1.85 18.49
C TYR A 46 8.07 -0.77 19.16
N ASP A 47 8.23 -0.84 20.48
CA ASP A 47 8.86 0.24 21.25
C ASP A 47 10.34 0.45 20.89
N HIS A 48 11.07 -0.64 20.65
CA HIS A 48 12.52 -0.61 20.42
C HIS A 48 12.93 0.13 19.14
N SER A 49 12.00 0.27 18.18
CA SER A 49 12.26 0.88 16.88
C SER A 49 11.25 1.95 16.51
N ARG A 50 10.34 2.36 17.41
CA ARG A 50 9.32 3.36 17.08
C ARG A 50 9.94 4.71 16.73
N VAL A 51 9.29 5.44 15.84
CA VAL A 51 9.62 6.85 15.61
C VAL A 51 9.12 7.67 16.80
N VAL A 52 10.04 8.41 17.44
CA VAL A 52 9.73 9.32 18.57
C VAL A 52 9.66 10.75 18.04
N LEU A 53 8.49 11.38 18.14
CA LEU A 53 8.31 12.78 17.77
C LEU A 53 8.76 13.71 18.90
N ASN A 54 8.96 14.99 18.58
CA ASN A 54 9.13 16.02 19.61
C ASN A 54 7.83 16.14 20.43
N THR A 55 7.97 16.18 21.75
CA THR A 55 6.83 16.42 22.65
C THR A 55 6.30 17.84 22.49
N ILE A 56 4.98 17.97 22.52
CA ILE A 56 4.27 19.25 22.53
C ILE A 56 3.89 19.55 23.98
N ASP A 57 4.27 20.74 24.46
CA ASP A 57 3.98 21.18 25.84
C ASP A 57 2.48 21.11 26.13
N GLY A 58 2.14 20.48 27.26
CA GLY A 58 0.75 20.32 27.71
C GLY A 58 -0.03 19.19 27.04
N ILE A 59 0.55 18.44 26.09
CA ILE A 59 -0.10 17.29 25.44
C ILE A 59 0.65 16.00 25.81
N PRO A 60 0.13 15.19 26.75
CA PRO A 60 0.70 13.89 27.08
C PRO A 60 0.81 12.98 25.86
N ASN A 61 1.88 12.18 25.80
CA ASN A 61 2.09 11.18 24.75
C ASN A 61 2.07 11.76 23.31
N SER A 62 2.38 13.05 23.15
CA SER A 62 2.49 13.73 21.86
C SER A 62 3.70 13.28 21.02
N ASP A 63 4.62 12.53 21.64
CA ASP A 63 5.78 11.92 20.99
C ASP A 63 5.42 10.67 20.16
N TYR A 64 4.18 10.18 20.25
CA TYR A 64 3.77 8.93 19.63
C TYR A 64 3.21 9.11 18.21
N ILE A 65 3.77 8.32 17.29
CA ILE A 65 3.19 7.98 15.98
C ILE A 65 3.35 6.48 15.76
N ASN A 66 2.34 5.84 15.15
CA ASN A 66 2.42 4.42 14.78
C ASN A 66 3.32 4.24 13.55
N ALA A 67 4.63 4.23 13.79
CA ALA A 67 5.67 4.02 12.79
C ALA A 67 6.94 3.45 13.44
N ASN A 68 7.67 2.60 12.72
CA ASN A 68 8.95 2.03 13.13
C ASN A 68 10.05 2.39 12.12
N TYR A 69 11.26 2.65 12.61
CA TYR A 69 12.48 2.57 11.81
C TYR A 69 12.70 1.11 11.42
N ILE A 70 12.99 0.89 10.15
CA ILE A 70 13.39 -0.40 9.62
C ILE A 70 14.84 -0.28 9.18
N ASP A 71 15.69 -1.17 9.69
CA ASP A 71 17.07 -1.27 9.24
C ASP A 71 17.10 -1.57 7.74
N GLY A 72 17.85 -0.76 6.98
CA GLY A 72 18.01 -0.94 5.54
C GLY A 72 18.20 0.35 4.76
N TYR A 73 17.74 1.50 5.25
CA TYR A 73 18.00 2.77 4.57
C TYR A 73 18.56 3.80 5.54
N GLU A 74 19.78 4.25 5.27
CA GLU A 74 20.47 5.28 6.06
C GLU A 74 19.86 6.66 5.80
N LYS A 75 19.39 6.90 4.58
CA LYS A 75 18.84 8.20 4.19
C LYS A 75 17.75 8.06 3.14
N VAL A 76 16.63 8.70 3.40
CA VAL A 76 15.55 8.96 2.42
C VAL A 76 15.51 10.46 2.19
N THR A 77 15.75 10.89 0.96
CA THR A 77 15.75 12.31 0.58
C THR A 77 14.64 12.57 -0.42
N LEU A 78 13.70 13.48 -0.10
CA LEU A 78 12.72 13.96 -1.07
C LEU A 78 13.44 14.87 -2.07
N LEU A 79 13.44 14.49 -3.35
CA LEU A 79 14.08 15.25 -4.42
C LEU A 79 13.11 16.22 -5.10
N ASP A 80 11.87 15.77 -5.36
CA ASP A 80 10.88 16.53 -6.11
C ASP A 80 9.45 16.14 -5.71
N THR A 81 8.52 17.09 -5.84
CA THR A 81 7.08 16.89 -5.65
C THR A 81 6.31 17.59 -6.75
N LEU A 82 5.53 16.82 -7.52
CA LEU A 82 4.62 17.31 -8.55
C LEU A 82 3.17 17.06 -8.11
N GLU A 83 2.46 18.14 -7.81
CA GLU A 83 1.03 18.12 -7.49
C GLU A 83 0.18 18.32 -8.73
N LEU A 84 -0.79 17.43 -8.96
CA LEU A 84 -1.75 17.49 -10.05
C LEU A 84 -3.16 17.38 -9.48
N ALA A 85 -4.18 17.65 -10.30
CA ALA A 85 -5.57 17.70 -9.87
C ALA A 85 -6.08 16.43 -9.16
N HIS A 86 -5.58 15.25 -9.54
CA HIS A 86 -6.11 13.96 -9.06
C HIS A 86 -5.07 13.05 -8.42
N TYR A 87 -3.80 13.43 -8.45
CA TYR A 87 -2.71 12.67 -7.85
C TYR A 87 -1.46 13.53 -7.64
N THR A 88 -0.61 13.11 -6.70
CA THR A 88 0.70 13.72 -6.43
C THR A 88 1.80 12.71 -6.74
N ILE A 89 2.88 13.17 -7.38
CA ILE A 89 4.09 12.37 -7.60
C ILE A 89 5.20 12.91 -6.70
N ARG A 90 5.87 12.04 -5.96
CA ARG A 90 7.06 12.37 -5.17
C ARG A 90 8.23 11.53 -5.64
N THR A 91 9.36 12.16 -5.92
CA THR A 91 10.61 11.47 -6.24
C THR A 91 11.50 11.48 -5.01
N MET A 92 11.88 10.31 -4.53
CA MET A 92 12.69 10.14 -3.33
C MET A 92 13.97 9.39 -3.69
N ARG A 93 15.10 9.77 -3.11
CA ARG A 93 16.35 9.02 -3.18
C ARG A 93 16.55 8.22 -1.91
N LEU A 94 16.71 6.93 -2.07
CA LEU A 94 17.04 5.98 -1.02
C LEU A 94 18.55 5.69 -1.06
N GLN A 95 19.20 5.73 0.09
CA GLN A 95 20.58 5.29 0.28
C GLN A 95 20.61 4.23 1.37
N HIS A 96 21.09 3.02 1.04
CA HIS A 96 21.23 1.93 1.99
C HIS A 96 22.47 2.15 2.86
N ARG A 97 22.36 1.84 4.15
CA ARG A 97 23.48 2.01 5.10
C ARG A 97 24.69 1.20 4.69
N GLY A 98 25.85 1.86 4.56
CA GLY A 98 27.09 1.21 4.15
C GLY A 98 27.15 0.77 2.68
N ASN A 99 26.17 1.17 1.85
CA ASN A 99 26.21 0.98 0.40
C ASN A 99 26.32 2.35 -0.29
N THR A 100 27.16 2.44 -1.32
CA THR A 100 27.29 3.63 -2.18
C THR A 100 26.20 3.69 -3.25
N GLU A 101 25.50 2.59 -3.50
CA GLU A 101 24.37 2.54 -4.42
C GLU A 101 23.20 3.37 -3.88
N VAL A 102 22.71 4.27 -4.72
CA VAL A 102 21.51 5.06 -4.46
C VAL A 102 20.42 4.62 -5.42
N ARG A 103 19.17 4.62 -4.93
CA ARG A 103 17.99 4.28 -5.75
C ARG A 103 16.97 5.39 -5.70
N ASP A 104 16.53 5.84 -6.85
CA ASP A 104 15.45 6.81 -6.95
C ASP A 104 14.11 6.06 -7.05
N VAL A 105 13.22 6.35 -6.11
CA VAL A 105 11.87 5.78 -5.99
C VAL A 105 10.84 6.87 -6.28
N ARG A 106 9.85 6.55 -7.12
CA ARG A 106 8.70 7.42 -7.36
C ARG A 106 7.49 6.91 -6.60
N HIS A 107 6.99 7.73 -5.68
CA HIS A 107 5.73 7.50 -4.98
C HIS A 107 4.61 8.28 -5.64
N LEU A 108 3.59 7.56 -6.12
CA LEU A 108 2.44 8.13 -6.80
C LEU A 108 1.19 7.95 -5.92
N GLN A 109 0.68 9.06 -5.39
CA GLN A 109 -0.49 9.07 -4.51
C GLN A 109 -1.71 9.56 -5.27
N TYR A 110 -2.68 8.69 -5.52
CA TYR A 110 -3.99 9.08 -6.06
C TYR A 110 -4.83 9.75 -4.97
N THR A 111 -5.24 11.01 -5.20
CA THR A 111 -5.90 11.87 -4.19
C THR A 111 -7.40 12.04 -4.44
N ALA A 112 -7.89 11.68 -5.63
CA ALA A 112 -9.30 11.85 -6.00
C ALA A 112 -10.17 10.61 -5.71
N TRP A 113 -9.75 9.71 -4.81
CA TRP A 113 -10.62 8.62 -4.36
C TRP A 113 -11.47 9.10 -3.18
N PRO A 114 -12.81 9.04 -3.26
CA PRO A 114 -13.67 9.55 -2.19
C PRO A 114 -13.51 8.77 -0.89
N ASP A 115 -13.74 9.42 0.25
CA ASP A 115 -13.69 8.77 1.57
C ASP A 115 -14.71 7.64 1.68
N HIS A 116 -15.89 7.82 1.08
CA HIS A 116 -16.94 6.81 0.98
C HIS A 116 -17.17 6.40 -0.48
N GLY A 117 -17.17 5.09 -0.71
CA GLY A 117 -17.53 4.50 -2.00
C GLY A 117 -16.39 4.44 -3.03
N VAL A 118 -16.75 4.65 -4.30
CA VAL A 118 -15.87 4.57 -5.46
C VAL A 118 -15.98 5.86 -6.28
N PRO A 119 -14.96 6.24 -7.07
CA PRO A 119 -15.06 7.40 -7.95
C PRO A 119 -16.26 7.32 -8.91
N ASP A 120 -16.98 8.42 -9.10
CA ASP A 120 -18.15 8.49 -10.00
C ASP A 120 -17.77 8.23 -11.47
N HIS A 121 -16.56 8.61 -11.84
CA HIS A 121 -16.02 8.43 -13.19
C HIS A 121 -14.64 7.75 -13.13
N PRO A 122 -14.38 6.76 -14.00
CA PRO A 122 -13.11 6.04 -14.00
C PRO A 122 -11.97 6.85 -14.62
N THR A 123 -12.26 7.91 -15.38
CA THR A 123 -11.28 8.66 -16.19
C THR A 123 -10.08 9.16 -15.39
N PRO A 124 -10.23 9.84 -14.25
CA PRO A 124 -9.08 10.30 -13.46
C PRO A 124 -8.19 9.14 -12.99
N PHE A 125 -8.80 8.02 -12.61
CA PHE A 125 -8.09 6.83 -12.15
C PHE A 125 -7.37 6.09 -13.29
N LEU A 126 -7.99 6.01 -14.48
CA LEU A 126 -7.36 5.46 -15.68
C LEU A 126 -6.17 6.31 -16.15
N MET A 127 -6.28 7.64 -16.07
CA MET A 127 -5.15 8.54 -16.36
C MET A 127 -4.01 8.33 -15.36
N PHE A 128 -4.32 8.16 -14.07
CA PHE A 128 -3.35 7.82 -13.04
C PHE A 128 -2.64 6.48 -13.34
N LEU A 129 -3.38 5.42 -13.64
CA LEU A 129 -2.82 4.12 -14.03
C LEU A 129 -1.88 4.22 -15.24
N LYS A 130 -2.31 4.94 -16.28
CA LYS A 130 -1.47 5.19 -17.46
C LYS A 130 -0.17 5.90 -17.06
N ARG A 131 -0.22 6.86 -16.15
CA ARG A 131 0.97 7.56 -15.63
C ARG A 131 1.89 6.62 -14.85
N VAL A 132 1.34 5.76 -13.98
CA VAL A 132 2.11 4.74 -13.24
C VAL A 132 2.88 3.84 -14.23
N LYS A 133 2.20 3.28 -15.24
CA LYS A 133 2.85 2.41 -16.22
C LYS A 133 3.90 3.12 -17.07
N THR A 134 3.67 4.38 -17.42
CA THR A 134 4.64 5.19 -18.19
C THR A 134 5.90 5.49 -17.37
N LEU A 135 5.78 5.64 -16.05
CA LEU A 135 6.90 5.93 -15.16
C LEU A 135 7.57 4.69 -14.58
N ASN A 136 6.99 3.50 -14.75
CA ASN A 136 7.65 2.27 -14.31
C ASN A 136 8.71 1.87 -15.34
N GLN A 137 9.98 1.81 -14.92
CA GLN A 137 11.07 1.50 -15.85
C GLN A 137 11.08 0.01 -16.22
N PRO A 138 11.38 -0.35 -17.48
CA PRO A 138 11.64 -1.74 -17.84
C PRO A 138 12.78 -2.33 -16.99
N GLY A 139 12.55 -3.48 -16.36
CA GLY A 139 13.52 -4.11 -15.46
C GLY A 139 13.48 -3.59 -14.01
N ALA A 140 12.60 -2.64 -13.68
CA ALA A 140 12.30 -2.34 -12.28
C ALA A 140 11.65 -3.55 -11.59
N GLY A 141 11.84 -3.64 -10.26
CA GLY A 141 11.17 -4.63 -9.43
C GLY A 141 9.63 -4.48 -9.43
N PRO A 142 8.92 -5.31 -8.65
CA PRO A 142 7.47 -5.26 -8.57
C PRO A 142 6.97 -3.89 -8.09
N ILE A 143 5.85 -3.41 -8.67
CA ILE A 143 5.18 -2.19 -8.22
C ILE A 143 4.58 -2.45 -6.83
N ILE A 144 4.93 -1.60 -5.87
CA ILE A 144 4.31 -1.59 -4.55
C ILE A 144 3.07 -0.70 -4.60
N SER A 145 1.90 -1.29 -4.32
CA SER A 145 0.61 -0.59 -4.22
C SER A 145 0.05 -0.77 -2.82
N HIS A 146 -0.37 0.31 -2.18
CA HIS A 146 -0.98 0.28 -0.85
C HIS A 146 -2.16 1.27 -0.75
N CYS A 147 -3.00 1.06 0.26
CA CYS A 147 -4.02 2.01 0.67
C CYS A 147 -4.03 2.11 2.19
N SER A 148 -5.19 1.93 2.83
CA SER A 148 -5.32 1.80 4.29
C SER A 148 -4.96 0.37 4.73
N ALA A 149 -5.80 -0.62 4.41
CA ALA A 149 -5.57 -2.05 4.72
C ALA A 149 -4.81 -2.82 3.60
N GLY A 150 -4.59 -2.17 2.45
CA GLY A 150 -3.96 -2.82 1.30
C GLY A 150 -4.81 -3.93 0.67
N ILE A 151 -6.14 -3.83 0.71
CA ILE A 151 -7.06 -4.86 0.16
C ILE A 151 -8.12 -4.29 -0.80
N GLY A 152 -8.74 -3.15 -0.47
CA GLY A 152 -9.82 -2.54 -1.25
C GLY A 152 -9.31 -1.81 -2.51
N ARG A 153 -8.90 -0.54 -2.34
CA ARG A 153 -8.37 0.30 -3.44
C ARG A 153 -7.14 -0.34 -4.11
N THR A 154 -6.29 -1.00 -3.31
CA THR A 154 -5.15 -1.79 -3.82
C THR A 154 -5.61 -2.91 -4.75
N GLY A 155 -6.64 -3.68 -4.39
CA GLY A 155 -7.19 -4.72 -5.25
C GLY A 155 -7.78 -4.16 -6.54
N ALA A 156 -8.54 -3.06 -6.45
CA ALA A 156 -9.10 -2.40 -7.63
C ALA A 156 -8.00 -1.92 -8.60
N PHE A 157 -6.92 -1.32 -8.07
CA PHE A 157 -5.75 -0.93 -8.86
C PHE A 157 -5.15 -2.14 -9.61
N ILE A 158 -4.86 -3.23 -8.90
CA ILE A 158 -4.20 -4.41 -9.48
C ILE A 158 -5.09 -5.06 -10.55
N VAL A 159 -6.38 -5.25 -10.27
CA VAL A 159 -7.31 -5.87 -11.23
C VAL A 159 -7.41 -5.04 -12.50
N ILE A 160 -7.60 -3.72 -12.39
CA ILE A 160 -7.72 -2.85 -13.57
C ILE A 160 -6.43 -2.88 -14.39
N ASP A 161 -5.27 -2.83 -13.73
CA ASP A 161 -3.97 -2.92 -14.40
C ASP A 161 -3.80 -4.24 -15.17
N CYS A 162 -4.05 -5.38 -14.52
CA CYS A 162 -3.99 -6.70 -15.14
C CYS A 162 -4.97 -6.83 -16.32
N MET A 163 -6.20 -6.30 -16.18
CA MET A 163 -7.20 -6.38 -17.24
C MET A 163 -6.90 -5.46 -18.42
N LEU A 164 -6.28 -4.30 -18.19
CA LEU A 164 -5.82 -3.44 -19.28
C LEU A 164 -4.68 -4.08 -20.08
N GLU A 165 -3.76 -4.79 -19.43
CA GLU A 165 -2.72 -5.56 -20.12
C GLU A 165 -3.32 -6.75 -20.88
N ARG A 166 -4.22 -7.51 -20.25
CA ARG A 166 -4.88 -8.64 -20.90
C ARG A 166 -5.70 -8.20 -22.10
N LEU A 167 -6.43 -7.10 -21.99
CA LEU A 167 -7.17 -6.53 -23.11
C LEU A 167 -6.24 -6.13 -24.26
N ARG A 168 -5.04 -5.60 -23.95
CA ARG A 168 -4.05 -5.21 -24.98
C ARG A 168 -3.49 -6.42 -25.76
N TYR A 169 -3.23 -7.55 -25.09
CA TYR A 169 -2.54 -8.68 -25.71
C TYR A 169 -3.48 -9.81 -26.17
N GLU A 170 -4.55 -10.07 -25.42
CA GLU A 170 -5.47 -11.17 -25.65
C GLU A 170 -6.84 -10.72 -26.16
N ASN A 171 -7.12 -9.41 -26.14
CA ASN A 171 -8.44 -8.84 -26.47
C ASN A 171 -9.60 -9.48 -25.66
N THR A 172 -9.31 -9.94 -24.44
CA THR A 172 -10.27 -10.54 -23.51
C THR A 172 -10.13 -9.95 -22.12
N VAL A 173 -11.16 -10.11 -21.30
CA VAL A 173 -11.22 -9.65 -19.91
C VAL A 173 -11.80 -10.76 -19.05
N ASP A 174 -11.18 -11.02 -17.91
CA ASP A 174 -11.64 -11.99 -16.91
C ASP A 174 -11.43 -11.42 -15.50
N ILE A 175 -12.35 -10.53 -15.12
CA ILE A 175 -12.32 -9.88 -13.80
C ILE A 175 -12.52 -10.93 -12.70
N TYR A 176 -13.41 -11.89 -12.92
CA TYR A 176 -13.74 -12.91 -11.92
C TYR A 176 -12.54 -13.80 -11.61
N GLY A 177 -11.89 -14.36 -12.64
CA GLY A 177 -10.69 -15.17 -12.48
C GLY A 177 -9.54 -14.38 -11.84
N CYS A 178 -9.35 -13.12 -12.26
CA CYS A 178 -8.33 -12.25 -11.68
C CYS A 178 -8.58 -11.99 -10.18
N VAL A 179 -9.79 -11.61 -9.78
CA VAL A 179 -10.11 -11.38 -8.35
C VAL A 179 -9.98 -12.67 -7.54
N THR A 180 -10.38 -13.81 -8.10
CA THR A 180 -10.24 -15.12 -7.45
C THR A 180 -8.77 -15.44 -7.19
N ALA A 181 -7.90 -15.24 -8.19
CA ALA A 181 -6.46 -15.43 -8.05
C ALA A 181 -5.83 -14.45 -7.05
N LEU A 182 -6.27 -13.19 -7.00
CA LEU A 182 -5.78 -12.24 -5.99
C LEU A 182 -6.18 -12.65 -4.56
N ARG A 183 -7.41 -13.16 -4.39
CA ARG A 183 -7.91 -13.61 -3.08
C ARG A 183 -7.23 -14.87 -2.57
N SER A 184 -6.64 -15.70 -3.44
CA SER A 184 -5.79 -16.82 -3.00
C SER A 184 -4.41 -16.38 -2.52
N GLN A 185 -3.97 -15.16 -2.86
CA GLN A 185 -2.67 -14.61 -2.43
C GLN A 185 -2.79 -13.67 -1.23
N ARG A 186 -3.88 -12.90 -1.15
CA ARG A 186 -4.18 -12.00 -0.02
C ARG A 186 -5.67 -11.99 0.25
N SER A 187 -6.06 -12.27 1.50
CA SER A 187 -7.47 -12.30 1.89
C SER A 187 -8.17 -10.97 1.60
N TYR A 188 -9.44 -11.03 1.20
CA TYR A 188 -10.34 -9.88 1.01
C TYR A 188 -9.95 -8.87 -0.07
N MET A 189 -9.05 -9.22 -1.00
CA MET A 189 -8.74 -8.39 -2.17
C MET A 189 -10.03 -8.02 -2.93
N VAL A 190 -10.18 -6.72 -3.22
CA VAL A 190 -11.43 -6.09 -3.68
C VAL A 190 -12.56 -6.28 -2.66
N GLN A 191 -12.60 -5.37 -1.69
CA GLN A 191 -13.43 -5.50 -0.48
C GLN A 191 -14.91 -5.09 -0.67
N VAL A 192 -15.21 -4.14 -1.55
CA VAL A 192 -16.55 -3.52 -1.64
C VAL A 192 -17.22 -3.83 -2.98
N TYR A 193 -18.46 -4.32 -2.94
CA TYR A 193 -19.29 -4.55 -4.11
C TYR A 193 -20.18 -3.32 -4.34
N PHE A 194 -19.82 -2.44 -5.28
CA PHE A 194 -20.72 -1.38 -5.74
C PHE A 194 -21.43 -1.83 -7.02
N TYR A 195 -22.74 -2.07 -6.91
CA TYR A 195 -23.60 -2.35 -8.05
C TYR A 195 -23.67 -1.13 -8.97
N ALA A 196 -22.84 -1.10 -10.02
CA ALA A 196 -23.06 -0.22 -11.16
C ALA A 196 -24.01 -0.89 -12.17
N ILE A 197 -25.20 -1.32 -11.73
CA ILE A 197 -26.28 -1.74 -12.64
C ILE A 197 -27.55 -1.00 -12.21
N ARG A 198 -28.09 -0.24 -13.17
CA ARG A 198 -29.34 0.52 -13.05
C ARG A 198 -30.49 -0.33 -12.49
N ARG A 199 -31.19 0.29 -11.52
CA ARG A 199 -32.58 0.09 -11.06
C ARG A 199 -32.88 -1.08 -10.10
N SER A 200 -33.42 -0.63 -8.95
CA SER A 200 -34.47 -1.23 -8.12
C SER A 200 -34.05 -2.21 -7.02
N LYS A 201 -33.98 -1.63 -5.80
CA LYS A 201 -34.18 -2.19 -4.45
C LYS A 201 -32.94 -2.78 -3.72
N LYS A 202 -32.56 -2.01 -2.68
CA LYS A 202 -31.82 -2.21 -1.40
C LYS A 202 -31.51 -3.68 -1.04
N ILE A 203 -30.37 -4.08 -0.45
CA ILE A 203 -29.63 -3.60 0.74
C ILE A 203 -28.18 -4.10 0.63
N ALA A 204 -27.19 -3.33 1.09
CA ALA A 204 -25.89 -3.88 1.49
C ALA A 204 -25.41 -3.17 2.76
N LEU A 205 -25.45 -3.89 3.89
CA LEU A 205 -24.75 -3.56 5.12
C LEU A 205 -23.34 -4.15 5.01
N THR A 206 -22.34 -3.30 5.12
CA THR A 206 -21.19 -3.52 6.01
C THR A 206 -20.49 -2.17 6.19
N SER A 207 -20.59 -1.68 7.42
CA SER A 207 -19.83 -0.56 7.95
C SER A 207 -18.33 -0.83 7.85
N CYS A 208 -17.60 0.03 7.16
CA CYS A 208 -16.21 0.34 7.49
C CYS A 208 -16.15 1.85 7.69
N PHE A 209 -16.00 2.25 8.95
CA PHE A 209 -15.40 3.54 9.31
C PHE A 209 -13.91 3.51 8.95
#